data_AF-A0A6J1DAE8-F1
#
_entry.id   AF-A0A6J1DAE8-F1
#
_cell.length_a   1.000
_cell.length_b   1.000
_cell.length_c   1.000
_cell.angle_alpha   90.00
_cell.angle_beta   90.00
_cell.angle_gamma   90.00
#
_symmetry.space_group_name_H-M   'P 1'
#
loop_
_entity.id
_entity.type
_entity.pdbx_description
1 polymer ?
#
loop_
_entity_poly.entity_id
_entity_poly.type
_entity_poly.pdbx_seq_one_letter_code
_entity_poly.pdbx_strand_id
1 'polypeptide(L)'
;MVSATVAGYIVGIIGNITSLCLFLFPLPTFYKIIKDKVVKEFNLELHLAIVLNCMLWIFYGMPFVHPDSVLIVTINIIGLVIELAYLAIFVFFSDFRQKAKESGCLSRG
;
A
#
# COMPACT_ATOMS: atom_id res chain seq x y z
N MET A 1 35.92 -2.33 -14.93
CA MET A 1 35.50 -2.65 -13.55
C MET A 1 34.26 -1.82 -13.28
N VAL A 2 33.09 -2.44 -13.13
CA VAL A 2 31.87 -1.68 -12.76
C VAL A 2 32.05 -1.21 -11.33
N SER A 3 32.00 0.11 -11.10
CA SER A 3 32.11 0.67 -9.76
C SER A 3 30.93 0.20 -8.90
N ALA A 4 31.19 -0.20 -7.65
CA ALA A 4 30.17 -0.71 -6.73
C ALA A 4 28.96 0.24 -6.59
N THR A 5 29.20 1.55 -6.74
CA THR A 5 28.16 2.58 -6.79
C THR A 5 27.16 2.37 -7.93
N VAL A 6 27.65 2.09 -9.14
CA VAL A 6 26.80 1.89 -10.32
C VAL A 6 25.95 0.63 -10.17
N ALA A 7 26.53 -0.44 -9.63
CA ALA A 7 25.78 -1.66 -9.32
C ALA A 7 24.68 -1.39 -8.28
N GLY A 8 24.97 -0.60 -7.23
CA GLY A 8 23.99 -0.20 -6.22
C GLY A 8 22.79 0.57 -6.81
N TYR A 9 23.04 1.52 -7.70
CA TYR A 9 21.96 2.25 -8.38
C TYR A 9 21.10 1.37 -9.27
N ILE A 10 21.70 0.46 -10.06
CA ILE A 10 20.96 -0.47 -10.92
C ILE A 10 20.05 -1.37 -10.09
N VAL A 11 20.59 -1.96 -9.02
CA VAL A 11 19.82 -2.81 -8.11
C VAL A 11 18.69 -2.01 -7.44
N GLY A 12 18.97 -0.77 -7.02
CA GLY A 12 17.97 0.12 -6.43
C GLY A 12 16.80 0.42 -7.37
N ILE A 13 17.08 0.68 -8.66
CA ILE A 13 16.06 0.94 -9.67
C ILE A 13 15.20 -0.31 -9.93
N ILE A 14 15.83 -1.48 -10.12
CA ILE A 14 15.11 -2.74 -10.33
C ILE A 14 14.24 -3.09 -9.12
N GLY A 15 14.77 -2.87 -7.91
CA GLY A 15 14.04 -3.03 -6.66
C GLY A 15 12.81 -2.12 -6.60
N ASN A 16 12.96 -0.83 -6.94
CA ASN A 16 11.86 0.14 -6.99
C ASN A 16 10.75 -0.31 -7.96
N ILE A 17 11.10 -0.77 -9.16
CA ILE A 17 10.12 -1.25 -10.14
C ILE A 17 9.36 -2.47 -9.61
N THR A 18 10.09 -3.44 -9.02
CA THR A 18 9.49 -4.66 -8.45
C THR A 18 8.55 -4.32 -7.29
N SER A 19 8.98 -3.43 -6.39
CA SER A 19 8.16 -2.95 -5.27
C SER A 19 6.90 -2.22 -5.73
N LEU A 20 6.99 -1.42 -6.80
CA LEU A 20 5.82 -0.76 -7.36
C LEU A 20 4.81 -1.80 -7.89
N CYS A 21 5.27 -2.80 -8.62
CA CYS A 21 4.41 -3.90 -9.06
C CYS A 21 3.75 -4.63 -7.88
N LEU A 22 4.47 -4.80 -6.77
CA LEU A 22 3.94 -5.43 -5.56
C LEU A 22 2.83 -4.59 -4.90
N PHE A 23 3.02 -3.27 -4.76
CA PHE A 23 1.98 -2.37 -4.22
C PHE A 23 0.74 -2.29 -5.14
N LEU A 24 0.92 -2.48 -6.44
CA LEU A 24 -0.16 -2.51 -7.42
C LEU A 24 -0.85 -3.88 -7.53
N PHE A 25 -0.27 -4.94 -6.97
CA PHE A 25 -0.84 -6.29 -7.02
C PHE A 25 -2.28 -6.39 -6.48
N PRO A 26 -2.67 -5.68 -5.39
CA PRO A 26 -4.05 -5.71 -4.89
C PRO A 26 -5.05 -4.89 -5.73
N LEU A 27 -4.62 -4.12 -6.74
CA LEU A 27 -5.51 -3.28 -7.54
C LEU A 27 -6.71 -4.03 -8.13
N PRO A 28 -6.56 -5.23 -8.73
CA PRO A 28 -7.71 -5.95 -9.30
C PRO A 28 -8.71 -6.39 -8.22
N THR A 29 -8.24 -6.64 -7.00
CA THR A 29 -9.10 -6.96 -5.85
C THR A 29 -9.90 -5.73 -5.43
N PHE A 30 -9.24 -4.58 -5.28
CA PHE A 30 -9.91 -3.32 -4.95
C PHE A 30 -10.88 -2.84 -6.02
N TYR A 31 -10.53 -3.02 -7.30
CA TYR A 31 -11.44 -2.73 -8.41
C TYR A 31 -12.74 -3.53 -8.31
N LYS A 32 -12.66 -4.81 -7.93
CA LYS A 32 -13.86 -5.64 -7.68
C LYS A 32 -14.66 -5.14 -6.48
N ILE A 33 -14.02 -4.72 -5.40
CA ILE A 33 -14.71 -4.15 -4.23
C ILE A 33 -15.52 -2.91 -4.63
N ILE A 34 -14.95 -2.02 -5.42
CA ILE A 34 -15.63 -0.80 -5.89
C ILE A 34 -16.81 -1.17 -6.81
N LYS A 35 -16.61 -2.11 -7.74
CA LYS A 35 -17.64 -2.53 -8.70
C LYS A 35 -18.80 -3.27 -8.04
N ASP A 36 -18.49 -4.25 -7.21
CA ASP A 36 -19.47 -5.15 -6.61
C ASP A 36 -20.06 -4.55 -5.32
N LYS A 37 -19.45 -3.49 -4.76
CA LYS A 37 -19.79 -2.87 -3.46
C LYS A 37 -19.78 -3.87 -2.29
N VAL A 38 -19.10 -5.00 -2.48
CA VAL A 38 -18.94 -6.05 -1.49
C VAL A 38 -17.48 -6.12 -1.12
N VAL A 39 -17.20 -5.84 0.14
CA VAL A 39 -15.88 -6.07 0.73
C VAL A 39 -15.71 -7.57 0.93
N LYS A 40 -14.88 -8.20 0.08
CA LYS A 40 -14.33 -9.55 0.28
C LYS A 40 -13.24 -9.51 1.35
N GLU A 41 -12.87 -10.67 1.88
CA GLU A 41 -11.87 -10.86 2.95
C GLU A 41 -10.67 -9.91 2.79
N PHE A 42 -10.67 -8.85 3.59
CA PHE A 42 -9.65 -7.82 3.62
C PHE A 42 -9.02 -7.85 5.00
N ASN A 43 -7.70 -8.12 5.03
CA ASN A 43 -6.95 -8.19 6.28
C ASN A 43 -6.49 -6.80 6.67
N LEU A 44 -7.31 -6.07 7.43
CA LEU A 44 -7.01 -4.72 7.90
C LEU A 44 -5.67 -4.66 8.65
N GLU A 45 -5.40 -5.65 9.50
CA GLU A 45 -4.17 -5.74 10.29
C GLU A 45 -2.92 -5.80 9.40
N LEU A 46 -2.98 -6.54 8.29
CA LEU A 46 -1.87 -6.66 7.35
C LEU A 46 -1.59 -5.33 6.65
N HIS A 47 -2.65 -4.63 6.20
CA HIS A 47 -2.49 -3.33 5.53
C HIS A 47 -1.98 -2.25 6.49
N LEU A 48 -2.42 -2.25 7.76
CA LEU A 48 -1.86 -1.37 8.78
C LEU A 48 -0.38 -1.67 9.05
N ALA A 49 0.02 -2.94 9.09
CA ALA A 49 1.42 -3.33 9.24
C ALA A 49 2.28 -2.85 8.06
N ILE A 50 1.77 -2.89 6.83
CA ILE A 50 2.46 -2.36 5.64
C ILE A 50 2.61 -0.83 5.75
N VAL A 51 1.57 -0.11 6.15
CA VAL A 51 1.63 1.34 6.37
C VAL A 51 2.70 1.70 7.41
N LEU A 52 2.73 1.00 8.55
CA LEU A 52 3.76 1.16 9.57
C LEU A 52 5.16 0.87 9.00
N ASN A 53 5.31 -0.20 8.22
CA ASN A 53 6.58 -0.56 7.58
C ASN A 53 7.07 0.55 6.63
N CYS A 54 6.20 1.08 5.78
CA CYS A 54 6.54 2.19 4.89
C CYS A 54 6.97 3.43 5.66
N MET A 55 6.25 3.78 6.74
CA MET A 55 6.64 4.93 7.59
C MET A 55 8.02 4.73 8.23
N LEU A 56 8.34 3.53 8.69
CA LEU A 56 9.66 3.21 9.25
C LEU A 56 10.77 3.34 8.20
N TRP A 57 10.55 2.86 6.98
CA TRP A 57 11.53 2.99 5.90
C TRP A 57 11.71 4.43 5.41
N ILE A 58 10.64 5.22 5.39
CA ILE A 58 10.72 6.65 5.10
C ILE A 58 11.57 7.34 6.18
N PHE A 59 11.30 7.06 7.45
CA PHE A 59 12.06 7.61 8.57
C PHE A 59 13.55 7.20 8.49
N TYR A 60 13.82 5.93 8.20
CA TYR A 60 15.18 5.42 8.01
C TYR A 60 15.93 6.12 6.87
N GLY A 61 15.26 6.38 5.75
CA GLY A 61 15.88 7.00 4.58
C GLY A 61 16.03 8.51 4.65
N MET A 62 15.58 9.16 5.74
CA MET A 62 15.79 10.58 5.94
C MET A 62 17.28 10.92 6.04
N PRO A 63 17.70 12.10 5.54
CA PRO A 63 19.12 12.46 5.41
C PRO A 63 19.86 12.54 6.75
N PHE A 64 19.13 12.72 7.86
CA PHE A 64 19.70 12.74 9.22
C PHE A 64 19.91 11.34 9.82
N VAL A 65 19.27 10.29 9.29
CA VAL A 65 19.45 8.90 9.74
C VAL A 65 20.40 8.17 8.80
N HIS A 66 20.10 8.18 7.50
CA HIS A 66 20.94 7.53 6.49
C HIS A 66 21.05 8.42 5.24
N PRO A 67 22.21 9.06 5.01
CA PRO A 67 22.42 9.86 3.81
C PRO A 67 22.33 8.99 2.54
N ASP A 68 22.03 9.62 1.41
CA ASP A 68 21.98 9.03 0.06
C ASP A 68 20.96 7.89 -0.15
N SER A 69 19.92 7.79 0.69
CA SER A 69 18.89 6.73 0.62
C SER A 69 17.62 7.12 -0.15
N VAL A 70 17.73 8.05 -1.12
CA VAL A 70 16.59 8.66 -1.82
C VAL A 70 15.69 7.60 -2.48
N LEU A 71 16.28 6.58 -3.13
CA LEU A 71 15.53 5.51 -3.81
C LEU A 71 14.68 4.65 -2.85
N ILE A 72 15.05 4.55 -1.58
CA ILE A 72 14.29 3.82 -0.57
C ILE A 72 13.13 4.68 -0.08
N VAL A 73 13.36 5.97 0.12
CA VAL A 73 12.32 6.93 0.53
C VAL A 73 11.25 7.05 -0.53
N THR A 74 11.62 7.19 -1.80
CA THR A 74 10.67 7.40 -2.89
C THR A 74 9.68 6.26 -3.02
N ILE A 75 10.14 5.00 -3.01
CA ILE A 75 9.26 3.85 -3.17
C ILE A 75 8.33 3.65 -1.97
N ASN A 76 8.82 3.92 -0.76
CA ASN A 76 8.00 3.78 0.45
C ASN A 76 6.96 4.90 0.58
N ILE A 77 7.25 6.12 0.10
CA ILE A 77 6.22 7.18 0.00
C ILE A 77 5.13 6.76 -0.99
N ILE A 78 5.49 6.24 -2.16
CA ILE A 78 4.52 5.77 -3.16
C ILE A 78 3.68 4.62 -2.58
N GLY A 79 4.33 3.64 -1.94
CA GLY A 79 3.66 2.53 -1.26
C GLY A 79 2.71 3.01 -0.18
N LEU A 80 3.14 3.95 0.67
CA LEU A 80 2.30 4.56 1.71
C LEU A 80 1.05 5.20 1.13
N VAL A 81 1.17 5.96 0.04
CA VAL A 81 0.02 6.61 -0.61
C VAL A 81 -0.96 5.58 -1.18
N ILE A 82 -0.45 4.52 -1.82
CA ILE A 82 -1.28 3.43 -2.38
C ILE A 82 -2.03 2.70 -1.25
N GLU A 83 -1.32 2.34 -0.18
CA GLU A 83 -1.88 1.59 0.95
C GLU A 83 -2.90 2.42 1.74
N LEU A 84 -2.68 3.72 1.91
CA LEU A 84 -3.67 4.62 2.50
C LEU A 84 -4.91 4.74 1.61
N ALA A 85 -4.77 4.74 0.29
CA ALA A 85 -5.91 4.74 -0.63
C ALA A 85 -6.73 3.44 -0.50
N TYR A 86 -6.06 2.29 -0.39
CA TYR A 86 -6.69 1.00 -0.14
C TYR A 86 -7.46 0.97 1.19
N LEU A 87 -6.85 1.43 2.28
CA LEU A 87 -7.50 1.55 3.58
C LEU A 87 -8.71 2.49 3.51
N ALA A 88 -8.60 3.64 2.84
CA ALA A 88 -9.70 4.59 2.68
C ALA A 88 -10.88 3.97 1.93
N ILE A 89 -10.63 3.25 0.84
CA ILE A 89 -11.67 2.51 0.09
C ILE A 89 -12.33 1.48 1.01
N PHE A 90 -11.54 0.70 1.75
CA PHE A 90 -12.07 -0.32 2.66
C PHE A 90 -12.98 0.28 3.74
N VAL A 91 -12.57 1.37 4.39
CA VAL A 91 -13.37 2.04 5.43
C VAL A 91 -14.68 2.57 4.84
N PHE A 92 -14.62 3.25 3.69
CA PHE A 92 -15.80 3.81 3.03
C PHE A 92 -16.85 2.74 2.67
N PHE A 93 -16.43 1.62 2.08
CA PHE A 93 -17.35 0.54 1.72
C PHE A 93 -17.82 -0.30 2.92
N SER A 94 -17.02 -0.39 3.99
CA SER A 94 -17.42 -1.07 5.23
C SER A 94 -18.50 -0.30 5.98
N ASP A 95 -18.36 1.03 6.10
CA ASP A 95 -19.37 1.90 6.71
C ASP A 95 -20.69 1.87 5.93
N PHE A 96 -20.63 1.84 4.59
CA PHE A 96 -21.81 1.70 3.75
C PHE A 96 -22.54 0.38 4.02
N ARG A 97 -21.79 -0.73 4.15
CA ARG A 97 -22.36 -2.04 4.49
C ARG A 97 -23.02 -2.06 5.86
N GLN A 98 -22.40 -1.42 6.86
CA GLN A 98 -22.97 -1.34 8.21
C GLN A 98 -24.28 -0.56 8.21
N LYS A 99 -24.31 0.62 7.57
CA LYS A 99 -25.53 1.44 7.43
C LYS A 99 -26.64 0.74 6.65
N ALA A 100 -26.31 -0.02 5.61
CA ALA A 100 -27.29 -0.80 4.84
C ALA A 100 -27.86 -2.00 5.60
N LYS A 101 -27.10 -2.56 6.55
CA LYS A 101 -27.55 -3.62 7.45
C LYS A 101 -28.48 -3.08 8.54
N GLU A 102 -28.14 -1.91 9.09
CA GLU A 102 -28.96 -1.21 10.10
C GLU A 102 -30.31 -0.71 9.53
N SER A 103 -30.36 -0.31 8.26
CA SER A 103 -31.61 0.11 7.59
C SER A 103 -32.54 -1.04 7.19
N GLY A 104 -32.22 -2.29 7.54
CA GLY A 104 -33.05 -3.46 7.25
C GLY A 104 -33.07 -3.90 5.78
N CYS A 105 -32.38 -3.19 4.89
CA CYS A 105 -32.30 -3.53 3.46
C CYS A 105 -31.45 -4.78 3.17
N LEU A 106 -30.62 -5.22 4.12
CA LEU A 106 -29.77 -6.41 4.00
C LEU A 106 -30.19 -7.51 4.99
N SER A 107 -31.48 -7.86 5.00
CA SER A 107 -31.96 -9.05 5.72
C SER A 107 -31.66 -10.31 4.89
N ARG A 108 -30.71 -11.10 5.38
CA ARG A 108 -30.40 -12.50 5.05
C ARG A 108 -29.72 -12.76 3.71
N GLY A 109 -28.41 -13.02 3.79
CA GLY A 109 -27.72 -14.01 2.97
C GLY A 109 -27.26 -15.12 3.90
#